data_AF-A0A7V4NMU6-F1
#
_entry.id   AF-A0A7V4NMU6-F1
#
_cell.length_a   1.000
_cell.length_b   1.000
_cell.length_c   1.000
_cell.angle_alpha   90.00
_cell.angle_beta   90.00
_cell.angle_gamma   90.00
#
_symmetry.space_group_name_H-M   'P 1'
#
loop_
_entity.id
_entity.type
_entity.pdbx_description
1 polymer ?
#
loop_
_entity_poly.entity_id
_entity_poly.type
_entity_poly.pdbx_seq_one_letter_code
_entity_poly.pdbx_strand_id
1 'polypeptide(L)' 'AKVAKALADEKVSIFAISAYSTDHILVKKKDIPRAVKALKKLGFKIQQK' A
#
# COMPACT_ATOMS: atom_id res chain seq x y z
N ALA A 1 7.51 3.70 -7.40
CA ALA A 1 7.90 3.03 -6.14
C ALA A 1 7.53 3.75 -4.83
N LYS A 2 6.94 4.97 -4.82
CA LYS A 2 6.64 5.71 -3.56
C LYS A 2 5.75 4.93 -2.57
N VAL A 3 4.72 4.22 -3.07
CA VAL A 3 3.81 3.42 -2.25
C VAL A 3 4.53 2.23 -1.60
N ALA A 4 5.28 1.47 -2.40
CA ALA A 4 6.04 0.31 -1.90
C ALA A 4 7.05 0.70 -0.82
N LYS A 5 7.78 1.81 -1.04
CA LYS A 5 8.75 2.31 -0.06
C LYS A 5 8.08 2.68 1.27
N ALA A 6 6.98 3.43 1.22
CA ALA A 6 6.31 3.84 2.45
C ALA A 6 5.67 2.68 3.23
N LEU A 7 5.19 1.65 2.53
CA LEU A 7 4.72 0.44 3.18
C LEU A 7 5.88 -0.36 3.81
N ALA A 8 7.03 -0.41 3.14
CA ALA A 8 8.24 -1.05 3.67
C ALA A 8 8.80 -0.32 4.91
N ASP A 9 8.81 1.02 4.92
CA ASP A 9 9.26 1.85 6.05
C ASP A 9 8.43 1.58 7.31
N GLU A 10 7.13 1.29 7.15
CA GLU A 10 6.21 0.93 8.25
C GLU A 10 6.16 -0.60 8.52
N LYS A 11 7.13 -1.36 7.97
CA LYS A 11 7.25 -2.83 8.09
C LYS A 11 6.00 -3.60 7.64
N VAL A 12 5.28 -3.09 6.64
CA VAL A 12 4.16 -3.77 6.01
C VAL A 12 4.69 -4.62 4.86
N SER A 13 4.51 -5.94 4.93
CA SER A 13 4.79 -6.81 3.79
C SER A 13 3.81 -6.51 2.66
N ILE A 14 4.36 -6.30 1.47
CA ILE A 14 3.62 -6.08 0.24
C ILE A 14 3.86 -7.23 -0.74
N PHE A 15 2.87 -7.49 -1.59
CA PHE A 15 3.00 -8.35 -2.75
C PHE A 15 2.57 -7.56 -3.98
N ALA A 16 3.51 -7.27 -4.88
CA ALA A 16 3.27 -6.45 -6.05
C ALA A 16 3.07 -7.35 -7.28
N ILE A 17 1.99 -7.08 -8.02
CA ILE A 17 1.65 -7.73 -9.28
C ILE A 17 1.55 -6.63 -10.32
N SER A 18 2.51 -6.60 -11.25
CA SER A 18 2.47 -5.68 -12.38
C SER A 18 1.65 -6.29 -13.50
N ALA A 19 0.58 -5.62 -13.91
CA ALA A 19 -0.19 -5.94 -15.10
C ALA A 19 0.08 -4.91 -16.19
N TYR A 20 -0.40 -5.18 -17.41
CA TYR A 20 -0.18 -4.33 -18.57
C TYR A 20 -0.56 -2.86 -18.35
N SER A 21 -1.68 -2.61 -17.66
CA SER A 21 -2.23 -1.26 -17.46
C SER A 21 -2.01 -0.69 -16.06
N THR A 22 -1.69 -1.52 -15.06
CA THR A 22 -1.63 -1.07 -13.67
C THR A 22 -0.86 -2.03 -12.76
N ASP A 23 -0.31 -1.48 -11.68
CA ASP A 23 0.34 -2.23 -10.62
C ASP A 23 -0.63 -2.48 -9.46
N HIS A 24 -0.86 -3.74 -9.14
CA HIS A 24 -1.63 -4.15 -7.97
C HIS A 24 -0.68 -4.42 -6.81
N ILE A 25 -0.90 -3.75 -5.68
CA ILE A 25 -0.14 -3.98 -4.44
C ILE A 25 -1.09 -4.58 -3.40
N LEU A 26 -0.82 -5.81 -3.02
CA LEU A 26 -1.56 -6.54 -2.00
C LEU A 26 -0.83 -6.46 -0.66
N VAL A 27 -1.60 -6.39 0.42
CA VAL A 27 -1.11 -6.41 1.81
C VAL A 27 -1.89 -7.44 2.62
N LYS A 28 -1.30 -7.93 3.70
CA LYS A 28 -2.01 -8.84 4.61
C LYS A 28 -3.16 -8.09 5.28
N LYS A 29 -4.31 -8.76 5.44
CA LYS A 29 -5.52 -8.18 6.06
C LYS A 29 -5.25 -7.54 7.42
N LYS A 30 -4.40 -8.17 8.24
CA LYS A 30 -3.97 -7.66 9.55
C LYS A 30 -3.20 -6.34 9.50
N ASP A 31 -2.54 -6.05 8.37
CA ASP A 31 -1.68 -4.89 8.18
C ASP A 31 -2.39 -3.74 7.43
N ILE A 32 -3.65 -3.95 6.98
CA ILE A 32 -4.47 -2.92 6.33
C ILE A 32 -4.55 -1.62 7.14
N PRO A 33 -4.79 -1.63 8.46
CA PRO A 33 -4.85 -0.39 9.23
C PRO A 33 -3.52 0.40 9.19
N ARG A 34 -2.39 -0.31 9.24
CA ARG A 34 -1.05 0.30 9.15
C ARG A 34 -0.78 0.84 7.75
N ALA A 35 -1.10 0.07 6.72
CA ALA A 35 -0.96 0.48 5.33
C ALA A 35 -1.77 1.76 5.04
N VAL A 36 -3.03 1.79 5.48
CA VAL A 36 -3.91 2.96 5.38
C VAL A 36 -3.32 4.19 6.09
N LYS A 37 -2.76 4.00 7.29
CA LYS A 37 -2.11 5.09 8.05
C LYS A 37 -0.86 5.61 7.33
N ALA A 38 -0.01 4.72 6.83
CA ALA A 38 1.19 5.06 6.07
C ALA A 38 0.85 5.84 4.79
N LEU A 39 -0.16 5.38 4.04
CA LEU A 39 -0.64 6.02 2.82
C LEU A 39 -1.29 7.38 3.08
N LYS A 40 -2.06 7.53 4.17
CA LYS A 40 -2.63 8.83 4.59
C LYS A 40 -1.55 9.86 4.90
N LYS A 41 -0.47 9.47 5.60
CA LYS A 41 0.65 10.38 5.93
C LYS A 41 1.30 10.98 4.68
N LEU A 42 1.29 10.25 3.57
CA LEU A 42 1.84 10.70 2.28
C LEU A 42 0.85 11.53 1.47
N GLY A 43 -0.37 11.76 1.96
CA GLY A 43 -1.41 12.51 1.26
C GLY A 43 -2.14 11.71 0.17
N PHE A 44 -2.04 10.38 0.15
CA PHE A 44 -2.82 9.58 -0.80
C PHE A 44 -4.30 9.55 -0.44
N LYS A 45 -5.17 9.63 -1.45
CA LYS A 45 -6.62 9.43 -1.31
C LYS A 45 -6.92 7.96 -1.10
N ILE A 46 -7.67 7.66 -0.04
CA ILE A 46 -8.12 6.30 0.27
C ILE A 46 -9.61 6.22 -0.04
N GLN A 47 -9.96 5.31 -0.93
CA GLN A 47 -11.34 4.97 -1.22
C GLN A 47 -11.63 3.59 -0.65
N GLN A 48 -12.64 3.50 0.20
CA GLN A 48 -13.27 2.23 0.58
C GLN A 48 -14.59 2.19 -0.18
N LYS A 49 -14.81 1.13 -0.95
CA LYS A 49 -16.05 0.87 -1.66
C LYS A 49 -16.78 -0.25 -0.95
#